data_AF-A0A7W0J0R2-F1
#
_entry.id   AF-A0A7W0J0R2-F1
#
_cell.length_a   1.000
_cell.length_b   1.000
_cell.length_c   1.000
_cell.angle_alpha   90.00
_cell.angle_beta   90.00
_cell.angle_gamma   90.00
#
_symmetry.space_group_name_H-M   'P 1'
#
loop_
_entity.id
_entity.type
_entity.pdbx_description
1 polymer ?
#
loop_
_entity_poly.entity_id
_entity_poly.type
_entity_poly.pdbx_seq_one_letter_code
_entity_poly.pdbx_strand_id
1 'polypeptide(L)'
;MKEHYFTGEIDTETGSIPVVATSLSFLDKLGDWKVRWTLGRGKYMVVPGIYATGSPAKDSPVMVSANYKLSFDMLRQALAGFDTWILVLDTKGVNVWCAAGKGTFGTAEIVRRIEETGLTKIVNHREIIVPQLGAPGVSAGEVKKRSGFSVKYGPVRAEDLSAFLGAGKKTTAEMRTVKFEMRDRLKLIPAEIMIYSKYLLLLSIIFFLSSGFGPDDYIFGRAINTGVYAVTALLAAFFSGTVINAILLPWLPGRSFSVKGFYAGLFTGCVLFLVGRNSVNNFELWAWLILVPAISSFLAMNFTGASTYTSLSGVKKEMKIAIPIQAAAILIGVVLWIIGRFVA
;
A
#
# COMPACT_ATOMS: atom_id res chain seq x y z
N MET A 1 26.52 11.76 -2.78
CA MET A 1 26.25 11.42 -4.18
C MET A 1 25.22 12.41 -4.69
N LYS A 2 25.47 13.10 -5.80
CA LYS A 2 24.42 13.89 -6.46
C LYS A 2 23.32 12.92 -6.89
N GLU A 3 22.08 13.18 -6.50
CA GLU A 3 20.95 12.36 -6.93
C GLU A 3 20.85 12.42 -8.46
N HIS A 4 20.64 11.28 -9.10
CA HIS A 4 20.70 11.15 -10.58
C HIS A 4 19.54 11.83 -11.31
N TYR A 5 18.51 12.26 -10.57
CA TYR A 5 17.38 13.01 -11.13
C TYR A 5 17.60 14.54 -11.10
N PHE A 6 18.72 15.04 -10.58
CA PHE A 6 19.09 16.46 -10.70
C PHE A 6 19.69 16.75 -12.06
N THR A 7 19.14 17.75 -12.76
CA THR A 7 19.56 18.13 -14.11
C THR A 7 20.22 19.50 -14.17
N GLY A 8 20.08 20.31 -13.12
CA GLY A 8 20.62 21.66 -13.08
C GLY A 8 20.14 22.39 -11.84
N GLU A 9 20.32 23.71 -11.85
CA GLU A 9 20.02 24.61 -10.76
C GLU A 9 19.46 25.93 -11.34
N ILE A 10 18.53 26.56 -10.63
CA ILE A 10 17.98 27.88 -10.96
C ILE A 10 18.27 28.82 -9.79
N ASP A 11 18.96 29.91 -10.08
CA ASP A 11 19.24 30.94 -9.09
C ASP A 11 17.98 31.76 -8.80
N THR A 12 17.65 31.86 -7.52
CA THR A 12 16.55 32.69 -7.02
C THR A 12 17.03 33.59 -5.89
N GLU A 13 16.18 34.52 -5.46
CA GLU A 13 16.45 35.40 -4.32
C GLU A 13 16.71 34.64 -3.00
N THR A 14 16.31 33.37 -2.93
CA THR A 14 16.49 32.49 -1.77
C THR A 14 17.69 31.54 -1.90
N GLY A 15 18.42 31.62 -3.01
CA GLY A 15 19.54 30.75 -3.36
C GLY A 15 19.27 29.86 -4.57
N SER A 16 20.20 28.95 -4.83
CA SER A 16 20.11 27.99 -5.93
C SER A 16 19.08 26.89 -5.62
N ILE A 17 18.12 26.71 -6.52
CA ILE A 17 17.07 25.70 -6.43
C ILE A 17 17.36 24.57 -7.42
N PRO A 18 17.42 23.30 -6.98
CA PRO A 18 17.68 22.17 -7.87
C PRO A 18 16.53 21.94 -8.86
N VAL A 19 16.91 21.77 -10.13
CA VAL A 19 16.01 21.34 -11.23
C VAL A 19 16.02 19.82 -11.30
N VAL A 20 14.83 19.22 -11.36
CA VAL A 20 14.66 17.77 -11.45
C VAL A 20 14.15 17.34 -12.81
N ALA A 21 14.67 16.21 -13.30
CA ALA A 21 14.16 15.56 -14.50
C ALA A 21 12.71 15.13 -14.31
N THR A 22 11.90 15.26 -15.36
CA THR A 22 10.52 14.72 -15.39
C THR A 22 10.50 13.27 -15.89
N SER A 23 11.48 12.88 -16.71
CA SER A 23 11.67 11.48 -17.10
C SER A 23 12.23 10.64 -15.94
N LEU A 24 11.62 9.49 -15.67
CA LEU A 24 12.14 8.53 -14.69
C LEU A 24 13.30 7.72 -15.31
N SER A 25 14.46 7.78 -14.67
CA SER A 25 15.61 6.94 -15.03
C SER A 25 15.35 5.46 -14.74
N PHE A 26 16.24 4.59 -15.20
CA PHE A 26 16.19 3.17 -14.82
C PHE A 26 16.33 2.97 -13.30
N LEU A 27 17.19 3.76 -12.63
CA LEU A 27 17.38 3.68 -11.18
C LEU A 27 16.13 4.10 -10.40
N ASP A 28 15.39 5.09 -10.91
CA ASP A 28 14.10 5.48 -10.34
C ASP A 28 13.08 4.34 -10.43
N LYS A 29 12.93 3.78 -11.63
CA LYS A 29 12.00 2.66 -11.88
C LYS A 29 12.34 1.44 -11.02
N LEU A 30 13.64 1.14 -10.87
CA LEU A 30 14.11 0.06 -10.01
C LEU A 30 13.83 0.34 -8.53
N GLY A 31 14.03 1.58 -8.08
CA GLY A 31 13.71 2.02 -6.72
C GLY A 31 12.21 1.89 -6.42
N ASP A 32 11.38 2.40 -7.33
CA ASP A 32 9.92 2.32 -7.27
C ASP A 32 9.43 0.87 -7.21
N TRP A 33 10.03 0.00 -8.02
CA TRP A 33 9.75 -1.43 -7.96
C TRP A 33 10.15 -2.01 -6.61
N LYS A 34 11.38 -1.80 -6.14
CA LYS A 34 11.87 -2.32 -4.84
C LYS A 34 10.94 -1.93 -3.69
N VAL A 35 10.53 -0.66 -3.59
CA VAL A 35 9.67 -0.22 -2.47
C VAL A 35 8.25 -0.77 -2.53
N ARG A 36 7.73 -1.11 -3.73
CA ARG A 36 6.46 -1.83 -3.88
C ARG A 36 6.56 -3.27 -3.36
N TRP A 37 7.75 -3.84 -3.37
CA TRP A 37 8.08 -5.12 -2.72
C TRP A 37 8.52 -4.94 -1.26
N THR A 38 8.25 -3.78 -0.65
CA THR A 38 8.64 -3.41 0.73
C THR A 38 10.15 -3.35 0.99
N LEU A 39 10.98 -3.44 -0.05
CA LEU A 39 12.44 -3.40 0.08
C LEU A 39 12.91 -1.95 0.22
N GLY A 40 13.60 -1.63 1.32
CA GLY A 40 14.19 -0.30 1.53
C GLY A 40 13.17 0.84 1.71
N ARG A 41 11.89 0.53 1.90
CA ARG A 41 10.79 1.51 1.92
C ARG A 41 11.02 2.65 2.92
N GLY A 42 11.52 2.36 4.12
CA GLY A 42 11.74 3.35 5.18
C GLY A 42 12.87 4.36 4.91
N LYS A 43 13.68 4.14 3.86
CA LYS A 43 14.79 5.02 3.47
C LYS A 43 14.59 5.66 2.10
N TYR A 44 13.48 5.38 1.40
CA TYR A 44 13.23 5.86 0.05
C TYR A 44 12.62 7.26 0.06
N MET A 45 13.46 8.27 0.29
CA MET A 45 13.05 9.64 0.57
C MET A 45 13.80 10.66 -0.28
N VAL A 46 13.19 11.83 -0.44
CA VAL A 46 13.80 13.04 -1.02
C VAL A 46 14.02 14.05 0.10
N VAL A 47 15.00 14.95 -0.03
CA VAL A 47 15.20 16.01 0.96
C VAL A 47 13.99 16.98 0.92
N PRO A 48 13.33 17.29 2.04
CA PRO A 48 12.28 18.30 2.07
C PRO A 48 12.81 19.66 1.63
N GLY A 49 12.04 20.41 0.84
CA GLY A 49 12.51 21.66 0.26
C GLY A 49 11.75 22.05 -1.00
N ILE A 50 12.33 22.97 -1.76
CA ILE A 50 11.78 23.45 -3.04
C ILE A 50 12.62 22.89 -4.19
N TYR A 51 11.93 22.48 -5.26
CA TYR A 51 12.53 21.95 -6.49
C TYR A 51 11.86 22.59 -7.69
N ALA A 52 12.50 22.54 -8.86
CA ALA A 52 11.96 23.02 -10.12
C ALA A 52 11.81 21.90 -11.17
N THR A 53 10.80 21.98 -12.02
CA THR A 53 10.73 21.25 -13.29
C THR A 53 10.77 22.23 -14.45
N GLY A 54 11.59 21.98 -15.45
CA GLY A 54 11.76 22.90 -16.58
C GLY A 54 12.46 24.19 -16.17
N SER A 55 11.90 25.34 -16.57
CA SER A 55 12.40 26.68 -16.27
C SER A 55 11.28 27.57 -15.69
N PRO A 56 10.82 27.28 -14.45
CA PRO A 56 9.73 28.02 -13.84
C PRO A 56 10.05 29.49 -13.62
N ALA A 57 9.07 30.33 -13.94
CA ALA A 57 9.07 31.76 -13.68
C ALA A 57 8.39 32.08 -12.33
N LYS A 58 8.35 33.36 -11.96
CA LYS A 58 7.75 33.81 -10.70
C LYS A 58 6.22 33.60 -10.64
N ASP A 59 5.56 33.42 -11.78
CA ASP A 59 4.12 33.15 -11.92
C ASP A 59 3.81 31.66 -12.14
N SER A 60 4.83 30.80 -12.27
CA SER A 60 4.68 29.35 -12.42
C SER A 60 3.99 28.72 -11.21
N PRO A 61 3.15 27.67 -11.42
CA PRO A 61 2.42 27.04 -10.34
C PRO A 61 3.34 26.32 -9.35
N VAL A 62 2.91 26.32 -8.08
CA VAL A 62 3.58 25.60 -6.98
C VAL A 62 2.80 24.33 -6.64
N MET A 63 3.41 23.17 -6.85
CA MET A 63 2.87 21.85 -6.56
C MET A 63 3.39 21.33 -5.22
N VAL A 64 2.53 20.79 -4.37
CA VAL A 64 2.95 20.25 -3.06
C VAL A 64 3.05 18.72 -3.13
N SER A 65 4.12 18.16 -2.57
CA SER A 65 4.30 16.71 -2.46
C SER A 65 4.83 16.26 -1.11
N ALA A 66 4.75 14.96 -0.87
CA ALA A 66 5.38 14.29 0.26
C ALA A 66 6.85 13.94 -0.07
N ASN A 67 7.72 13.91 0.92
CA ASN A 67 9.12 13.49 0.73
C ASN A 67 9.33 11.99 0.55
N TYR A 68 8.27 11.17 0.50
CA TYR A 68 8.39 9.79 0.03
C TYR A 68 8.70 9.79 -1.47
N LYS A 69 9.88 9.27 -1.86
CA LYS A 69 10.41 9.44 -3.22
C LYS A 69 9.48 8.90 -4.30
N LEU A 70 8.72 7.84 -4.06
CA LEU A 70 7.71 7.36 -5.00
C LEU A 70 6.58 8.39 -5.23
N SER A 71 6.16 9.15 -4.21
CA SER A 71 5.16 10.23 -4.39
C SER A 71 5.75 11.39 -5.20
N PHE A 72 7.01 11.73 -4.91
CA PHE A 72 7.75 12.75 -5.64
C PHE A 72 7.95 12.38 -7.12
N ASP A 73 8.35 11.13 -7.40
CA ASP A 73 8.55 10.61 -8.75
C ASP A 73 7.26 10.62 -9.58
N MET A 74 6.14 10.21 -8.99
CA MET A 74 4.83 10.28 -9.66
C MET A 74 4.43 11.73 -9.98
N LEU A 75 4.73 12.69 -9.10
CA LEU A 75 4.45 14.10 -9.34
C LEU A 75 5.34 14.65 -10.46
N ARG A 76 6.68 14.55 -10.35
CA ARG A 76 7.59 15.12 -11.35
C ARG A 76 7.38 14.51 -12.74
N GLN A 77 7.02 13.22 -12.81
CA GLN A 77 6.72 12.58 -14.08
C GLN A 77 5.49 13.18 -14.76
N ALA A 78 4.44 13.48 -13.98
CA ALA A 78 3.22 14.10 -14.51
C ALA A 78 3.41 15.58 -14.91
N LEU A 79 4.51 16.20 -14.47
CA LEU A 79 4.87 17.59 -14.79
C LEU A 79 5.74 17.68 -16.05
N ALA A 80 5.87 16.60 -16.83
CA ALA A 80 6.55 16.64 -18.13
C ALA A 80 5.95 17.71 -19.04
N GLY A 81 6.79 18.63 -19.53
CA GLY A 81 6.36 19.75 -20.36
C GLY A 81 5.80 20.95 -19.60
N PHE A 82 5.87 20.97 -18.26
CA PHE A 82 5.42 22.10 -17.44
C PHE A 82 6.57 22.71 -16.62
N ASP A 83 6.63 24.03 -16.66
CA ASP A 83 7.52 24.84 -15.85
C ASP A 83 6.89 25.11 -14.48
N THR A 84 7.29 24.35 -13.46
CA THR A 84 6.64 24.38 -12.14
C THR A 84 7.63 24.34 -10.98
N TRP A 85 7.18 24.84 -9.83
CA TRP A 85 7.84 24.68 -8.54
C TRP A 85 7.23 23.51 -7.79
N ILE A 86 8.05 22.69 -7.11
CA ILE A 86 7.60 21.57 -6.28
C ILE A 86 8.03 21.80 -4.83
N LEU A 87 7.07 22.07 -3.95
CA LEU A 87 7.27 22.16 -2.50
C LEU A 87 7.12 20.77 -1.86
N VAL A 88 8.24 20.18 -1.46
CA VAL A 88 8.31 18.85 -0.85
C VAL A 88 8.28 18.97 0.67
N LEU A 89 7.25 18.40 1.31
CA LEU A 89 7.05 18.39 2.76
C LEU A 89 7.80 17.27 3.45
N ASP A 90 8.21 17.48 4.71
CA ASP A 90 8.81 16.43 5.53
C ASP A 90 7.77 15.47 6.13
N THR A 91 7.40 14.49 5.32
CA THR A 91 6.46 13.43 5.69
C THR A 91 7.12 12.20 6.30
N LYS A 92 8.41 12.27 6.66
CA LYS A 92 9.20 11.12 7.18
C LYS A 92 9.15 9.89 6.26
N GLY A 93 9.15 10.11 4.95
CA GLY A 93 9.11 9.04 3.95
C GLY A 93 7.78 8.32 3.84
N VAL A 94 6.68 8.96 4.25
CA VAL A 94 5.31 8.45 4.11
C VAL A 94 4.62 9.11 2.92
N ASN A 95 3.83 8.37 2.15
CA ASN A 95 3.08 8.95 1.02
C ASN A 95 2.06 10.01 1.46
N VAL A 96 1.56 10.81 0.53
CA VAL A 96 0.63 11.93 0.80
C VAL A 96 -0.58 11.50 1.64
N TRP A 97 -1.30 10.45 1.24
CA TRP A 97 -2.57 10.08 1.89
C TRP A 97 -2.36 9.57 3.33
N CYS A 98 -1.41 8.66 3.52
CA CYS A 98 -1.09 8.14 4.85
C CYS A 98 -0.48 9.22 5.74
N ALA A 99 0.35 10.11 5.19
CA ALA A 99 0.96 11.21 5.93
C ALA A 99 -0.09 12.25 6.33
N ALA A 100 -1.11 12.50 5.49
CA ALA A 100 -2.20 13.40 5.81
C ALA A 100 -3.05 12.85 6.97
N GLY A 101 -3.40 11.56 6.92
CA GLY A 101 -4.10 10.89 8.02
C GLY A 101 -3.30 10.86 9.33
N LYS A 102 -1.97 10.89 9.26
CA LYS A 102 -1.08 10.96 10.44
C LYS A 102 -0.70 12.38 10.86
N GLY A 103 -1.05 13.40 10.07
CA GLY A 103 -0.74 14.81 10.32
C GLY A 103 0.64 15.30 9.87
N THR A 104 1.53 14.45 9.35
CA THR A 104 2.86 14.87 8.85
C THR A 104 2.79 15.53 7.47
N PHE A 105 1.80 15.18 6.65
CA PHE A 105 1.39 16.00 5.50
C PHE A 105 0.24 16.89 5.97
N GLY A 106 0.56 18.03 6.59
CA GLY A 106 -0.46 18.84 7.24
C GLY A 106 -0.18 20.33 7.26
N THR A 107 -1.17 21.08 7.73
CA THR A 107 -1.16 22.56 7.76
C THR A 107 0.13 23.13 8.34
N ALA A 108 0.56 22.64 9.50
CA ALA A 108 1.75 23.16 10.18
C ALA A 108 3.02 22.95 9.35
N GLU A 109 3.17 21.78 8.74
CA GLU A 109 4.33 21.46 7.90
C GLU A 109 4.32 22.26 6.59
N ILE A 110 3.15 22.48 5.97
CA ILE A 110 3.04 23.36 4.79
C ILE A 110 3.49 24.77 5.13
N VAL A 111 2.96 25.36 6.21
CA VAL A 111 3.31 26.73 6.63
C VAL A 111 4.81 26.83 6.90
N ARG A 112 5.35 25.88 7.66
CA ARG A 112 6.78 25.80 7.96
C ARG A 112 7.63 25.72 6.69
N ARG A 113 7.24 24.89 5.71
CA ARG A 113 8.00 24.73 4.46
C ARG A 113 7.93 25.98 3.59
N ILE A 114 6.80 26.69 3.56
CA ILE A 114 6.68 27.98 2.87
C ILE A 114 7.67 29.00 3.47
N GLU A 115 7.77 29.06 4.80
CA GLU A 115 8.68 29.96 5.52
C GLU A 115 10.14 29.58 5.30
N GLU A 116 10.51 28.31 5.54
CA GLU A 116 11.90 27.83 5.44
C GLU A 116 12.46 27.90 4.02
N THR A 117 11.62 27.71 2.99
CA THR A 117 12.04 27.84 1.59
C THR A 117 12.00 29.28 1.08
N GLY A 118 11.44 30.22 1.86
CA GLY A 118 11.25 31.59 1.42
C GLY A 118 10.37 31.70 0.16
N LEU A 119 9.38 30.82 0.00
CA LEU A 119 8.54 30.74 -1.21
C LEU A 119 7.92 32.07 -1.61
N THR A 120 7.69 32.96 -0.64
CA THR A 120 7.19 34.33 -0.85
C THR A 120 8.07 35.20 -1.76
N LYS A 121 9.37 34.88 -1.87
CA LYS A 121 10.38 35.55 -2.69
C LYS A 121 10.61 34.83 -4.03
N ILE A 122 10.24 33.54 -4.10
CA ILE A 122 10.39 32.72 -5.32
C ILE A 122 9.23 33.00 -6.29
N VAL A 123 8.00 33.15 -5.78
CA VAL A 123 6.80 33.39 -6.59
C VAL A 123 6.12 34.73 -6.29
N ASN A 124 5.55 35.36 -7.32
CA ASN A 124 4.82 36.63 -7.23
C ASN A 124 3.33 36.44 -6.86
N HIS A 125 2.85 35.21 -6.76
CA HIS A 125 1.50 34.87 -6.34
C HIS A 125 1.49 34.21 -4.95
N ARG A 126 0.28 33.92 -4.45
CA ARG A 126 0.06 33.30 -3.14
C ARG A 126 -0.91 32.14 -3.25
N GLU A 127 -0.61 31.17 -4.11
CA GLU A 127 -1.41 29.96 -4.33
C GLU A 127 -0.49 28.73 -4.34
N ILE A 128 -0.89 27.64 -3.69
CA ILE A 128 -0.24 26.32 -3.78
C ILE A 128 -1.27 25.26 -4.16
N ILE A 129 -0.84 24.27 -4.95
CA ILE A 129 -1.66 23.15 -5.39
C ILE A 129 -1.32 21.93 -4.55
N VAL A 130 -2.28 21.49 -3.74
CA VAL A 130 -2.16 20.33 -2.84
C VAL A 130 -2.90 19.14 -3.44
N PRO A 131 -2.35 17.91 -3.41
CA PRO A 131 -3.07 16.73 -3.89
C PRO A 131 -4.37 16.51 -3.11
N GLN A 132 -5.41 16.02 -3.78
CA GLN A 132 -6.75 15.86 -3.17
C GLN A 132 -6.73 15.01 -1.87
N LEU A 133 -5.90 13.96 -1.85
CA LEU A 133 -5.76 13.06 -0.71
C LEU A 133 -4.97 13.65 0.48
N GLY A 134 -4.44 14.87 0.33
CA GLY A 134 -3.86 15.66 1.42
C GLY A 134 -4.89 16.37 2.29
N ALA A 135 -6.13 16.52 1.81
CA ALA A 135 -7.18 17.28 2.49
C ALA A 135 -7.43 16.87 3.96
N PRO A 136 -7.37 15.58 4.37
CA PRO A 136 -7.57 15.21 5.77
C PRO A 136 -6.56 15.83 6.76
N GLY A 137 -5.36 16.23 6.30
CA GLY A 137 -4.33 16.84 7.14
C GLY A 137 -4.19 18.36 6.96
N VAL A 138 -4.84 18.94 5.94
CA VAL A 138 -4.61 20.31 5.49
C VAL A 138 -5.87 21.17 5.65
N SER A 139 -5.78 22.19 6.51
CA SER A 139 -6.80 23.22 6.64
C SER A 139 -6.44 24.40 5.74
N ALA A 140 -7.15 24.54 4.62
CA ALA A 140 -6.90 25.61 3.65
C ALA A 140 -7.02 27.02 4.26
N GLY A 141 -8.01 27.21 5.15
CA GLY A 141 -8.20 28.47 5.85
C GLY A 141 -7.04 28.80 6.80
N GLU A 142 -6.53 27.79 7.51
CA GLU A 142 -5.41 28.00 8.45
C GLU A 142 -4.08 28.21 7.72
N VAL A 143 -3.86 27.53 6.58
CA VAL A 143 -2.72 27.83 5.70
C VAL A 143 -2.80 29.28 5.21
N LYS A 144 -3.96 29.74 4.75
CA LYS A 144 -4.15 31.12 4.28
C LYS A 144 -3.90 32.14 5.38
N LYS A 145 -4.43 31.89 6.58
CA LYS A 145 -4.28 32.77 7.73
C LYS A 145 -2.82 32.91 8.17
N ARG A 146 -2.06 31.81 8.20
CA ARG A 146 -0.69 31.79 8.72
C ARG A 146 0.38 32.15 7.71
N SER A 147 0.22 31.74 6.45
CA SER A 147 1.24 31.91 5.40
C SER A 147 0.86 32.94 4.33
N GLY A 148 -0.40 33.34 4.26
CA GLY A 148 -0.93 34.16 3.16
C GLY A 148 -1.20 33.38 1.87
N PHE A 149 -0.81 32.11 1.75
CA PHE A 149 -1.07 31.27 0.56
C PHE A 149 -2.46 30.64 0.58
N SER A 150 -3.19 30.71 -0.53
CA SER A 150 -4.40 29.91 -0.75
C SER A 150 -4.04 28.49 -1.15
N VAL A 151 -4.76 27.51 -0.60
CA VAL A 151 -4.64 26.11 -1.00
C VAL A 151 -5.67 25.82 -2.08
N LYS A 152 -5.20 25.29 -3.20
CA LYS A 152 -6.04 24.73 -4.26
C LYS A 152 -5.87 23.23 -4.28
N TYR A 153 -6.97 22.48 -4.20
CA TYR A 153 -6.91 21.03 -4.28
C TYR A 153 -6.85 20.57 -5.74
N GLY A 154 -5.71 19.96 -6.10
CA GLY A 154 -5.49 19.30 -7.37
C GLY A 154 -6.18 17.93 -7.44
N PRO A 155 -5.92 17.14 -8.50
CA PRO A 155 -6.50 15.81 -8.66
C PRO A 155 -5.98 14.79 -7.64
N VAL A 156 -6.67 13.65 -7.56
CA VAL A 156 -6.24 12.46 -6.82
C VAL A 156 -5.04 11.80 -7.48
N ARG A 157 -5.05 11.70 -8.82
CA ARG A 157 -3.99 11.06 -9.59
C ARG A 157 -3.11 12.12 -10.23
N ALA A 158 -1.79 11.88 -10.21
CA ALA A 158 -0.84 12.79 -10.84
C ALA A 158 -1.05 12.86 -12.37
N GLU A 159 -1.46 11.76 -13.01
CA GLU A 159 -1.71 11.71 -14.46
C GLU A 159 -2.78 12.70 -14.96
N ASP A 160 -3.70 13.11 -14.08
CA ASP A 160 -4.74 14.10 -14.38
C ASP A 160 -4.22 15.55 -14.31
N LEU A 161 -2.97 15.79 -13.90
CA LEU A 161 -2.42 17.13 -13.68
C LEU A 161 -2.37 17.97 -14.96
N SER A 162 -2.01 17.36 -16.10
CA SER A 162 -1.97 18.07 -17.38
C SER A 162 -3.35 18.61 -17.75
N ALA A 163 -4.39 17.77 -17.66
CA ALA A 163 -5.77 18.16 -17.92
C ALA A 163 -6.27 19.20 -16.90
N PHE A 164 -5.93 19.02 -15.61
CA PHE A 164 -6.27 19.97 -14.56
C PHE A 164 -5.68 21.36 -14.81
N LEU A 165 -4.40 21.44 -15.19
CA LEU A 165 -3.72 22.70 -15.52
C LEU A 165 -4.30 23.33 -16.78
N GLY A 166 -4.51 22.56 -17.84
CA GLY A 166 -5.13 23.02 -19.09
C GLY A 166 -6.57 23.54 -18.92
N ALA A 167 -7.32 22.99 -17.95
CA ALA A 167 -8.68 23.45 -17.61
C ALA A 167 -8.71 24.66 -16.65
N GLY A 168 -7.61 25.39 -16.49
CA GLY A 168 -7.54 26.55 -15.59
C GLY A 168 -7.59 26.15 -14.11
N LYS A 169 -6.96 25.01 -13.77
CA LYS A 169 -6.90 24.46 -12.42
C LYS A 169 -8.31 24.15 -11.85
N LYS A 170 -9.22 23.63 -12.68
CA LYS A 170 -10.56 23.20 -12.24
C LYS A 170 -10.62 21.68 -12.18
N THR A 171 -10.84 21.14 -10.97
CA THR A 171 -10.92 19.69 -10.74
C THR A 171 -12.31 19.17 -11.09
N THR A 172 -12.41 18.21 -12.02
CA THR A 172 -13.68 17.53 -12.34
C THR A 172 -14.08 16.53 -11.24
N ALA A 173 -15.29 15.98 -11.31
CA ALA A 173 -15.76 14.99 -10.34
C ALA A 173 -14.94 13.68 -10.40
N GLU A 174 -14.51 13.29 -11.61
CA GLU A 174 -13.71 12.10 -11.87
C GLU A 174 -12.31 12.23 -11.23
N MET A 175 -11.68 13.39 -11.38
CA MET A 175 -10.37 13.70 -10.79
C MET A 175 -10.37 13.68 -9.25
N ARG A 176 -11.55 13.79 -8.61
CA ARG A 176 -11.72 13.75 -7.15
C ARG A 176 -11.93 12.34 -6.60
N THR A 177 -12.13 11.34 -7.47
CA THR A 177 -12.58 10.01 -7.07
C THR A 177 -11.46 8.97 -7.18
N VAL A 178 -11.21 8.24 -6.09
CA VAL A 178 -10.34 7.05 -6.12
C VAL A 178 -11.18 5.85 -6.57
N LYS A 179 -10.90 5.31 -7.76
CA LYS A 179 -11.65 4.18 -8.33
C LYS A 179 -11.28 2.80 -7.78
N PHE A 180 -10.06 2.65 -7.25
CA PHE A 180 -9.52 1.40 -6.70
C PHE A 180 -9.73 0.18 -7.62
N GLU A 181 -9.31 0.32 -8.87
CA GLU A 181 -9.54 -0.68 -9.91
C GLU A 181 -8.64 -1.92 -9.72
N MET A 182 -8.83 -2.94 -10.56
CA MET A 182 -8.00 -4.16 -10.52
C MET A 182 -6.50 -3.85 -10.61
N ARG A 183 -6.10 -2.87 -11.43
CA ARG A 183 -4.69 -2.45 -11.55
C ARG A 183 -4.13 -1.89 -10.24
N ASP A 184 -4.93 -1.16 -9.47
CA ASP A 184 -4.51 -0.66 -8.16
C ASP A 184 -4.35 -1.81 -7.16
N ARG A 185 -5.29 -2.77 -7.18
CA ARG A 185 -5.28 -3.96 -6.32
C ARG A 185 -4.08 -4.88 -6.60
N LEU A 186 -3.77 -5.12 -7.87
CA LEU A 186 -2.62 -5.92 -8.28
C LEU A 186 -1.29 -5.32 -7.84
N LYS A 187 -1.17 -3.98 -7.80
CA LYS A 187 0.05 -3.29 -7.32
C LYS A 187 0.34 -3.54 -5.83
N LEU A 188 -0.64 -4.00 -5.05
CA LEU A 188 -0.50 -4.29 -3.62
C LEU A 188 -0.01 -5.71 -3.34
N ILE A 189 -0.29 -6.66 -4.23
CA ILE A 189 0.05 -8.08 -4.05
C ILE A 189 1.53 -8.29 -3.68
N PRO A 190 2.52 -7.67 -4.35
CA PRO A 190 3.92 -7.86 -3.99
C PRO A 190 4.24 -7.44 -2.55
N ALA A 191 3.60 -6.36 -2.07
CA ALA A 191 3.81 -5.91 -0.71
C ALA A 191 3.27 -6.92 0.30
N GLU A 192 2.06 -7.43 0.07
CA GLU A 192 1.44 -8.46 0.91
C GLU A 192 2.29 -9.75 0.94
N ILE A 193 2.76 -10.22 -0.21
CA ILE A 193 3.64 -11.40 -0.29
C ILE A 193 4.89 -11.19 0.58
N MET A 194 5.55 -10.04 0.43
CA MET A 194 6.81 -9.78 1.12
C MET A 194 6.65 -9.63 2.63
N ILE A 195 5.59 -8.97 3.09
CA ILE A 195 5.29 -8.79 4.52
C ILE A 195 5.16 -10.15 5.22
N TYR A 196 4.50 -11.12 4.57
CA TYR A 196 4.20 -12.41 5.20
C TYR A 196 5.12 -13.57 4.78
N SER A 197 6.00 -13.36 3.80
CA SER A 197 6.91 -14.38 3.26
C SER A 197 7.70 -15.14 4.34
N LYS A 198 8.23 -14.44 5.34
CA LYS A 198 8.99 -15.04 6.45
C LYS A 198 8.13 -15.95 7.31
N TYR A 199 6.91 -15.52 7.63
CA TYR A 199 5.96 -16.30 8.41
C TYR A 199 5.47 -17.51 7.60
N LEU A 200 5.20 -17.32 6.31
CA LEU A 200 4.81 -18.40 5.40
C LEU A 200 5.90 -19.48 5.30
N LEU A 201 7.17 -19.08 5.13
CA LEU A 201 8.30 -20.01 5.10
C LEU A 201 8.46 -20.77 6.42
N LEU A 202 8.43 -20.05 7.55
CA LEU A 202 8.55 -20.64 8.87
C LEU A 202 7.43 -21.65 9.14
N LEU A 203 6.17 -21.27 8.89
CA LEU A 203 5.02 -22.16 9.06
C LEU A 203 5.09 -23.35 8.10
N SER A 204 5.53 -23.16 6.86
CA SER A 204 5.71 -24.27 5.91
C SER A 204 6.73 -25.28 6.42
N ILE A 205 7.86 -24.82 6.97
CA ILE A 205 8.87 -25.70 7.58
C ILE A 205 8.28 -26.42 8.80
N ILE A 206 7.57 -25.70 9.68
CA ILE A 206 6.95 -26.29 10.87
C ILE A 206 5.96 -27.38 10.48
N PHE A 207 5.00 -27.10 9.58
CA PHE A 207 4.01 -28.08 9.14
C PHE A 207 4.63 -29.25 8.39
N PHE A 208 5.64 -29.00 7.55
CA PHE A 208 6.34 -30.07 6.83
C PHE A 208 7.06 -31.00 7.80
N LEU A 209 7.87 -30.45 8.72
CA LEU A 209 8.60 -31.25 9.69
C LEU A 209 7.63 -31.96 10.64
N SER A 210 6.62 -31.27 11.16
CA SER A 210 5.69 -31.86 12.13
C SER A 210 4.81 -32.97 11.51
N SER A 211 4.64 -32.98 10.20
CA SER A 211 3.92 -34.05 9.47
C SER A 211 4.59 -35.42 9.56
N GLY A 212 5.87 -35.49 9.93
CA GLY A 212 6.57 -36.76 10.13
C GLY A 212 6.24 -37.47 11.44
N PHE A 213 5.67 -36.76 12.42
CA PHE A 213 5.23 -37.36 13.69
C PHE A 213 3.89 -38.09 13.52
N GLY A 214 3.71 -39.17 14.29
CA GLY A 214 2.44 -39.88 14.40
C GLY A 214 2.39 -40.78 15.64
N PRO A 215 1.57 -41.85 15.66
CA PRO A 215 1.49 -42.77 16.79
C PRO A 215 2.82 -43.50 17.03
N ASP A 216 3.55 -43.75 15.95
CA ASP A 216 4.91 -44.27 15.96
C ASP A 216 5.93 -43.13 16.16
N ASP A 217 7.21 -43.50 16.25
CA ASP A 217 8.32 -42.54 16.14
C ASP A 217 8.28 -41.76 14.81
N TYR A 218 9.14 -40.75 14.70
CA TYR A 218 9.22 -39.90 13.53
C TYR A 218 9.58 -40.66 12.24
N ILE A 219 8.77 -40.52 11.19
CA ILE A 219 9.01 -41.13 9.87
C ILE A 219 9.10 -40.06 8.78
N PHE A 220 10.27 -39.94 8.15
CA PHE A 220 10.52 -38.95 7.10
C PHE A 220 9.63 -39.16 5.85
N GLY A 221 9.32 -40.41 5.48
CA GLY A 221 8.41 -40.69 4.37
C GLY A 221 7.00 -40.15 4.57
N ARG A 222 6.52 -40.10 5.83
CA ARG A 222 5.23 -39.50 6.20
C ARG A 222 5.29 -37.99 6.04
N ALA A 223 6.39 -37.37 6.47
CA ALA A 223 6.62 -35.94 6.28
C ALA A 223 6.57 -35.53 4.80
N ILE A 224 7.11 -36.35 3.88
CA ILE A 224 6.99 -36.08 2.44
C ILE A 224 5.52 -36.17 1.99
N ASN A 225 4.84 -37.29 2.25
CA ASN A 225 3.51 -37.52 1.69
C ASN A 225 2.45 -36.54 2.22
N THR A 226 2.36 -36.38 3.54
CA THR A 226 1.33 -35.51 4.14
C THR A 226 1.82 -34.09 4.33
N GLY A 227 3.12 -33.88 4.56
CA GLY A 227 3.69 -32.54 4.72
C GLY A 227 3.67 -31.73 3.43
N VAL A 228 3.82 -32.37 2.27
CA VAL A 228 3.62 -31.67 0.98
C VAL A 228 2.19 -31.17 0.85
N TYR A 229 1.18 -31.95 1.26
CA TYR A 229 -0.21 -31.49 1.25
C TYR A 229 -0.42 -30.31 2.22
N ALA A 230 0.10 -30.40 3.44
CA ALA A 230 0.02 -29.34 4.43
C ALA A 230 0.65 -28.01 3.93
N VAL A 231 1.86 -28.08 3.35
CA VAL A 231 2.53 -26.92 2.76
C VAL A 231 1.72 -26.38 1.57
N THR A 232 1.21 -27.25 0.70
CA THR A 232 0.38 -26.84 -0.44
C THR A 232 -0.90 -26.14 0.00
N ALA A 233 -1.57 -26.67 1.03
CA ALA A 233 -2.78 -26.08 1.58
C ALA A 233 -2.51 -24.71 2.22
N LEU A 234 -1.39 -24.57 2.94
CA LEU A 234 -0.95 -23.29 3.50
C LEU A 234 -0.62 -22.25 2.41
N LEU A 235 0.12 -22.64 1.37
CA LEU A 235 0.42 -21.78 0.21
C LEU A 235 -0.85 -21.37 -0.52
N ALA A 236 -1.80 -22.28 -0.69
CA ALA A 236 -3.09 -22.00 -1.30
C ALA A 236 -3.95 -21.07 -0.43
N ALA A 237 -3.96 -21.22 0.90
CA ALA A 237 -4.61 -20.28 1.81
C ALA A 237 -4.02 -18.87 1.69
N PHE A 238 -2.69 -18.78 1.60
CA PHE A 238 -1.98 -17.53 1.40
C PHE A 238 -2.32 -16.88 0.05
N PHE A 239 -2.27 -17.67 -1.03
CA PHE A 239 -2.63 -17.23 -2.37
C PHE A 239 -4.09 -16.79 -2.45
N SER A 240 -5.01 -17.49 -1.77
CA SER A 240 -6.41 -17.10 -1.66
C SER A 240 -6.55 -15.75 -0.94
N GLY A 241 -5.95 -15.61 0.24
CA GLY A 241 -6.01 -14.42 1.07
C GLY A 241 -5.43 -13.16 0.42
N THR A 242 -4.42 -13.33 -0.43
CA THR A 242 -3.69 -12.21 -1.06
C THR A 242 -4.08 -11.99 -2.52
N VAL A 243 -3.91 -12.99 -3.38
CA VAL A 243 -4.06 -12.87 -4.84
C VAL A 243 -5.52 -12.98 -5.25
N ILE A 244 -6.22 -14.06 -4.87
CA ILE A 244 -7.61 -14.28 -5.26
C ILE A 244 -8.48 -13.15 -4.71
N ASN A 245 -8.30 -12.78 -3.44
CA ASN A 245 -9.01 -11.65 -2.85
C ASN A 245 -8.74 -10.34 -3.58
N ALA A 246 -7.48 -10.01 -3.89
CA ALA A 246 -7.16 -8.79 -4.63
C ALA A 246 -7.85 -8.74 -6.00
N ILE A 247 -7.87 -9.86 -6.73
CA ILE A 247 -8.48 -9.94 -8.07
C ILE A 247 -10.00 -9.90 -7.96
N LEU A 248 -10.59 -10.72 -7.10
CA LEU A 248 -12.03 -10.95 -7.05
C LEU A 248 -12.79 -10.03 -6.08
N LEU A 249 -12.11 -9.10 -5.40
CA LEU A 249 -12.66 -8.27 -4.33
C LEU A 249 -14.07 -7.71 -4.58
N PRO A 250 -14.42 -7.14 -5.76
CA PRO A 250 -15.73 -6.55 -6.00
C PRO A 250 -16.85 -7.60 -6.07
N TRP A 251 -16.53 -8.82 -6.52
CA TRP A 251 -17.50 -9.89 -6.75
C TRP A 251 -17.63 -10.83 -5.55
N LEU A 252 -16.66 -10.84 -4.62
CA LEU A 252 -16.74 -11.65 -3.42
C LEU A 252 -17.90 -11.19 -2.51
N PRO A 253 -18.68 -12.12 -1.94
CA PRO A 253 -19.85 -11.76 -1.14
C PRO A 253 -19.49 -11.09 0.18
N GLY A 254 -20.41 -10.25 0.66
CA GLY A 254 -20.26 -9.50 1.91
C GLY A 254 -19.65 -8.11 1.75
N ARG A 255 -19.75 -7.31 2.81
CA ARG A 255 -19.24 -5.93 2.87
C ARG A 255 -17.84 -5.84 3.50
N SER A 256 -17.54 -6.71 4.46
CA SER A 256 -16.26 -6.69 5.18
C SER A 256 -15.20 -7.52 4.45
N PHE A 257 -13.94 -7.18 4.65
CA PHE A 257 -12.81 -7.89 4.06
C PHE A 257 -12.67 -9.31 4.61
N SER A 258 -12.91 -9.50 5.90
CA SER A 258 -12.92 -10.79 6.57
C SER A 258 -13.92 -11.76 5.95
N VAL A 259 -15.12 -11.29 5.61
CA VAL A 259 -16.16 -12.13 5.00
C VAL A 259 -15.80 -12.46 3.56
N LYS A 260 -15.34 -11.48 2.77
CA LYS A 260 -14.84 -11.73 1.40
C LYS A 260 -13.70 -12.75 1.39
N GLY A 261 -12.74 -12.57 2.30
CA GLY A 261 -11.61 -13.47 2.47
C GLY A 261 -12.00 -14.87 2.91
N PHE A 262 -13.02 -15.00 3.76
CA PHE A 262 -13.60 -16.28 4.14
C PHE A 262 -14.17 -17.01 2.92
N TYR A 263 -14.96 -16.35 2.07
CA TYR A 263 -15.55 -17.02 0.90
C TYR A 263 -14.51 -17.43 -0.16
N ALA A 264 -13.50 -16.59 -0.41
CA ALA A 264 -12.39 -16.97 -1.28
C ALA A 264 -11.62 -18.18 -0.72
N GLY A 265 -11.39 -18.19 0.59
CA GLY A 265 -10.71 -19.29 1.27
C GLY A 265 -11.57 -20.55 1.35
N LEU A 266 -12.88 -20.44 1.52
CA LEU A 266 -13.81 -21.57 1.52
C LEU A 266 -13.84 -22.24 0.16
N PHE A 267 -13.91 -21.47 -0.92
CA PHE A 267 -13.79 -22.02 -2.27
C PHE A 267 -12.47 -22.78 -2.45
N THR A 268 -11.36 -22.16 -2.06
CA THR A 268 -10.02 -22.78 -2.14
C THR A 268 -9.92 -24.05 -1.28
N GLY A 269 -10.45 -24.01 -0.05
CA GLY A 269 -10.48 -25.13 0.87
C GLY A 269 -11.33 -26.30 0.35
N CYS A 270 -12.48 -26.03 -0.27
CA CYS A 270 -13.29 -27.05 -0.92
C CYS A 270 -12.56 -27.72 -2.08
N VAL A 271 -11.84 -26.96 -2.91
CA VAL A 271 -11.02 -27.52 -4.00
C VAL A 271 -9.92 -28.43 -3.42
N LEU A 272 -9.21 -27.98 -2.40
CA LEU A 272 -8.18 -28.79 -1.72
C LEU A 272 -8.78 -30.05 -1.09
N PHE A 273 -9.95 -29.94 -0.45
CA PHE A 273 -10.66 -31.06 0.15
C PHE A 273 -10.97 -32.15 -0.89
N LEU A 274 -11.38 -31.77 -2.10
CA LEU A 274 -11.68 -32.71 -3.19
C LEU A 274 -10.41 -33.37 -3.74
N VAL A 275 -9.34 -32.61 -3.94
CA VAL A 275 -8.06 -33.13 -4.47
C VAL A 275 -7.32 -33.99 -3.43
N GLY A 276 -7.43 -33.64 -2.15
CA GLY A 276 -6.71 -34.28 -1.05
C GLY A 276 -7.29 -35.61 -0.57
N ARG A 277 -8.48 -36.03 -1.02
CA ARG A 277 -9.21 -37.20 -0.47
C ARG A 277 -8.40 -38.49 -0.43
N ASN A 278 -7.52 -38.69 -1.40
CA ASN A 278 -6.69 -39.89 -1.51
C ASN A 278 -5.28 -39.70 -0.95
N SER A 279 -4.91 -38.46 -0.58
CA SER A 279 -3.55 -38.10 -0.17
C SER A 279 -3.39 -38.00 1.35
N VAL A 280 -4.47 -37.68 2.06
CA VAL A 280 -4.47 -37.45 3.50
C VAL A 280 -5.74 -37.98 4.15
N ASN A 281 -5.71 -38.19 5.47
CA ASN A 281 -6.86 -38.69 6.22
C ASN A 281 -7.96 -37.64 6.39
N ASN A 282 -9.16 -38.10 6.79
CA ASN A 282 -10.34 -37.26 6.96
C ASN A 282 -10.12 -36.12 7.97
N PHE A 283 -9.42 -36.37 9.09
CA PHE A 283 -9.17 -35.33 10.08
C PHE A 283 -8.32 -34.19 9.51
N GLU A 284 -7.28 -34.51 8.72
CA GLU A 284 -6.46 -33.52 8.03
C GLU A 284 -7.26 -32.75 6.96
N LEU A 285 -8.15 -33.41 6.21
CA LEU A 285 -9.02 -32.74 5.25
C LEU A 285 -9.93 -31.69 5.91
N TRP A 286 -10.61 -32.09 6.99
CA TRP A 286 -11.48 -31.18 7.74
C TRP A 286 -10.68 -30.06 8.42
N ALA A 287 -9.48 -30.36 8.91
CA ALA A 287 -8.59 -29.35 9.48
C ALA A 287 -8.25 -28.26 8.45
N TRP A 288 -7.81 -28.64 7.25
CA TRP A 288 -7.49 -27.68 6.20
C TRP A 288 -8.72 -26.96 5.64
N LEU A 289 -9.90 -27.59 5.64
CA LEU A 289 -11.16 -26.92 5.29
C LEU A 289 -11.53 -25.81 6.29
N ILE A 290 -11.04 -25.86 7.53
CA ILE A 290 -11.21 -24.80 8.54
C ILE A 290 -10.06 -23.79 8.48
N LEU A 291 -8.81 -24.26 8.35
CA LEU A 291 -7.61 -23.42 8.35
C LEU A 291 -7.56 -22.49 7.14
N VAL A 292 -7.84 -23.01 5.94
CA VAL A 292 -7.72 -22.24 4.69
C VAL A 292 -8.65 -21.01 4.68
N PRO A 293 -9.95 -21.13 5.01
CA PRO A 293 -10.83 -19.96 5.13
C PRO A 293 -10.42 -18.98 6.22
N ALA A 294 -9.96 -19.48 7.38
CA ALA A 294 -9.56 -18.62 8.49
C ALA A 294 -8.32 -17.77 8.15
N ILE A 295 -7.29 -18.40 7.57
CA ILE A 295 -6.07 -17.72 7.11
C ILE A 295 -6.39 -16.74 5.99
N SER A 296 -7.15 -17.16 4.98
CA SER A 296 -7.57 -16.29 3.87
C SER A 296 -8.40 -15.10 4.35
N SER A 297 -9.31 -15.32 5.30
CA SER A 297 -10.11 -14.27 5.95
C SER A 297 -9.25 -13.24 6.69
N PHE A 298 -8.25 -13.70 7.44
CA PHE A 298 -7.33 -12.82 8.15
C PHE A 298 -6.47 -11.98 7.19
N LEU A 299 -5.87 -12.60 6.17
CA LEU A 299 -5.02 -11.92 5.20
C LEU A 299 -5.80 -10.89 4.36
N ALA A 300 -7.06 -11.17 4.01
CA ALA A 300 -7.89 -10.23 3.26
C ALA A 300 -8.10 -8.90 4.01
N MET A 301 -8.01 -8.89 5.35
CA MET A 301 -8.18 -7.67 6.14
C MET A 301 -7.04 -6.65 5.96
N ASN A 302 -5.91 -7.03 5.37
CA ASN A 302 -4.83 -6.08 5.07
C ASN A 302 -5.22 -5.06 4.00
N PHE A 303 -6.17 -5.39 3.13
CA PHE A 303 -6.66 -4.47 2.10
C PHE A 303 -7.51 -3.32 2.66
N THR A 304 -7.88 -3.36 3.96
CA THR A 304 -8.59 -2.26 4.64
C THR A 304 -7.82 -0.93 4.55
N GLY A 305 -6.49 -0.96 4.66
CA GLY A 305 -5.64 0.24 4.61
C GLY A 305 -5.37 0.79 3.20
N ALA A 306 -5.76 0.05 2.15
CA ALA A 306 -5.48 0.41 0.76
C ALA A 306 -6.76 0.73 -0.04
N SER A 307 -7.93 0.34 0.47
CA SER A 307 -9.21 0.52 -0.20
C SER A 307 -9.94 1.80 0.21
N THR A 308 -10.95 2.16 -0.58
CA THR A 308 -11.86 3.29 -0.30
C THR A 308 -13.13 2.86 0.45
N TYR A 309 -13.29 1.57 0.74
CA TYR A 309 -14.55 1.02 1.28
C TYR A 309 -14.70 1.20 2.78
N THR A 310 -13.60 1.42 3.49
CA THR A 310 -13.52 1.30 4.95
C THR A 310 -13.26 2.61 5.65
N SER A 311 -13.90 2.79 6.80
CA SER A 311 -13.60 3.83 7.78
C SER A 311 -12.87 3.23 8.98
N LEU A 312 -12.14 4.06 9.74
CA LEU A 312 -11.42 3.60 10.93
C LEU A 312 -12.34 2.90 11.95
N SER A 313 -13.54 3.43 12.17
CA SER A 313 -14.54 2.82 13.06
C SER A 313 -15.06 1.50 12.50
N GLY A 314 -15.27 1.41 11.19
CA GLY A 314 -15.65 0.17 10.50
C GLY A 314 -14.61 -0.94 10.66
N VAL A 315 -13.33 -0.61 10.42
CA VAL A 315 -12.21 -1.55 10.57
C VAL A 315 -12.10 -2.04 12.02
N LYS A 316 -12.19 -1.13 13.00
CA LYS A 316 -12.17 -1.53 14.43
C LYS A 316 -13.31 -2.49 14.77
N LYS A 317 -14.52 -2.24 14.27
CA LYS A 317 -15.68 -3.12 14.47
C LYS A 317 -15.45 -4.50 13.82
N GLU A 318 -14.96 -4.51 12.59
CA GLU A 318 -14.63 -5.75 11.86
C GLU A 318 -13.59 -6.58 12.62
N MET A 319 -12.47 -5.96 13.02
CA MET A 319 -11.40 -6.64 13.76
C MET A 319 -11.89 -7.23 15.08
N LYS A 320 -12.71 -6.49 15.85
CA LYS A 320 -13.25 -6.95 17.13
C LYS A 320 -14.09 -8.23 16.99
N ILE A 321 -14.76 -8.42 15.85
CA ILE A 321 -15.61 -9.58 15.59
C ILE A 321 -14.82 -10.70 14.91
N ALA A 322 -14.07 -10.37 13.86
CA ALA A 322 -13.43 -11.36 12.99
C ALA A 322 -12.23 -12.04 13.65
N ILE A 323 -11.38 -11.30 14.37
CA ILE A 323 -10.12 -11.85 14.92
C ILE A 323 -10.38 -12.98 15.92
N PRO A 324 -11.30 -12.87 16.90
CA PRO A 324 -11.58 -13.98 17.81
C PRO A 324 -12.11 -15.23 17.09
N ILE A 325 -12.96 -15.05 16.08
CA ILE A 325 -13.53 -16.16 15.30
C ILE A 325 -12.45 -16.85 14.47
N GLN A 326 -11.60 -16.06 13.78
CA GLN A 326 -10.47 -16.58 13.01
C GLN A 326 -9.48 -17.32 13.91
N ALA A 327 -9.17 -16.78 15.09
CA ALA A 327 -8.27 -17.41 16.06
C ALA A 327 -8.84 -18.73 16.59
N ALA A 328 -10.13 -18.77 16.94
CA ALA A 328 -10.81 -19.99 17.35
C ALA A 328 -10.82 -21.04 16.23
N ALA A 329 -11.12 -20.64 14.99
CA ALA A 329 -11.08 -21.52 13.82
C ALA A 329 -9.67 -22.07 13.56
N ILE A 330 -8.63 -21.24 13.67
CA ILE A 330 -7.24 -21.67 13.54
C ILE A 330 -6.89 -22.69 14.62
N LEU A 331 -7.26 -22.42 15.89
CA LEU A 331 -7.00 -23.34 16.99
C LEU A 331 -7.69 -24.69 16.76
N ILE A 332 -8.98 -24.69 16.41
CA ILE A 332 -9.73 -25.92 16.13
C ILE A 332 -9.10 -26.67 14.96
N GLY A 333 -8.74 -25.97 13.87
CA GLY A 333 -8.10 -26.56 12.71
C GLY A 333 -6.74 -27.18 13.04
N VAL A 334 -5.89 -26.51 13.82
CA VAL A 334 -4.60 -27.05 14.25
C VAL A 334 -4.78 -28.27 15.17
N VAL A 335 -5.70 -28.22 16.13
CA VAL A 335 -6.00 -29.36 17.01
C VAL A 335 -6.49 -30.56 16.19
N LEU A 336 -7.40 -30.33 15.24
CA LEU A 336 -7.92 -31.39 14.37
C LEU A 336 -6.82 -31.98 13.46
N TRP A 337 -5.92 -31.13 12.97
CA TRP A 337 -4.76 -31.54 12.19
C TRP A 337 -3.81 -32.43 13.02
N ILE A 338 -3.52 -32.03 14.26
CA ILE A 338 -2.71 -32.81 15.21
C ILE A 338 -3.39 -34.15 15.53
N ILE A 339 -4.69 -34.17 15.82
CA ILE A 339 -5.45 -35.40 16.04
C ILE A 339 -5.31 -36.33 14.83
N GLY A 340 -5.43 -35.77 13.63
CA GLY A 340 -5.20 -36.49 12.37
C GLY A 340 -3.77 -37.02 12.19
N ARG A 341 -2.79 -36.64 13.02
CA ARG A 341 -1.46 -37.26 13.02
C ARG A 341 -1.39 -38.51 13.89
N PHE A 342 -2.15 -38.58 14.98
CA PHE A 342 -2.03 -39.62 16.01
C PHE A 342 -3.19 -40.62 16.04
N VAL A 343 -4.30 -40.33 15.35
CA VAL A 343 -5.53 -41.16 15.43
C VAL A 343 -5.86 -41.83 14.08
N ALA A 344 -5.15 -41.48 13.01
CA ALA A 344 -5.50 -41.84 11.64
C ALA A 344 -4.56 -42.86 11.00
#